data_AF-T0CAB9-F1
#
_entry.id   AF-T0CAB9-F1
#
_cell.length_a   1.000
_cell.length_b   1.000
_cell.length_c   1.000
_cell.angle_alpha   90.00
_cell.angle_beta   90.00
_cell.angle_gamma   90.00
#
_symmetry.space_group_name_H-M   'P 1'
#
loop_
_entity.id
_entity.type
_entity.pdbx_description
1 polymer ?
#
loop_
_entity_poly.entity_id
_entity_poly.type
_entity_poly.pdbx_seq_one_letter_code
_entity_poly.pdbx_strand_id
1 'polypeptide(L)'
;MSNLARSYIEIAQMMSQETGTHFTAQNDAMVKSRIDKRIVELRLKDADEYLTLIKSPGNQERSELISLLTTHYTFFMREKNQFDFIIKSIPKIIERVKNSGRDTLKVWCAACSKGDEVYSLAMILKKHIKEIDPSFKFEIVATDICEKSIKHAKKGVYYWKELQKVPKDYLEGNWYRGSGEIAPFVKVSDELKKNCKFKVHNLINQNSPEYNDKYDLILCRNVFIYFSEEQIDKVIKKFSNCVTNKGYLLIGISETLRRHEGFQSLGQSIYFKTNHETKRSLKVKEAQVKKILIIDDSGTVRKLIKKCLTGDPGYEVVGEAVDGQDGLEKIKELRPDVITLDINMPKMSGYDVLKNLPKDRPLQAIMISSVSKSDGDIVMRCLEDGAFDYLKKPSFDDIFKFKKALLEKIDLAYNSIVKSKRQKLTSWVGANNFDFSGSQLITIGASTGGTEAIKQLLMSFPKEFPPVLIVQHIPPVFSTAFANRLNELCPFDVVEATDGEEVKHNTVYIAPGGIHMGVIGKSKLMIKLDSETPIYSGHRPSVDYLFENLAQLKGHRVTAALLTGMGADGAKGLLKLKENDTFTITQDEESSVVYGMPKKAFELGASCISLPLDKITEQILTRVAKK
;
A
#
# COMPACT_ATOMS: atom_id res chain seq x y z
N MET A 1 30.48 5.38 -1.08
CA MET A 1 31.14 6.24 -2.09
C MET A 1 32.52 5.69 -2.37
N SER A 2 32.65 4.55 -3.07
CA SER A 2 33.94 3.89 -3.31
C SER A 2 34.46 4.02 -4.74
N ASN A 3 33.64 4.50 -5.68
CA ASN A 3 33.95 4.53 -7.12
C ASN A 3 34.07 5.96 -7.70
N LEU A 4 33.98 6.99 -6.86
CA LEU A 4 34.10 8.39 -7.26
C LEU A 4 35.54 8.88 -7.10
N ALA A 5 36.00 9.75 -8.00
CA ALA A 5 37.25 10.47 -7.78
C ALA A 5 37.14 11.33 -6.50
N ARG A 6 38.27 11.53 -5.81
CA ARG A 6 38.36 12.13 -4.46
C ARG A 6 37.56 13.42 -4.33
N SER A 7 37.63 14.29 -5.33
CA SER A 7 36.98 15.60 -5.37
C SER A 7 35.46 15.48 -5.33
N TYR A 8 34.85 14.52 -6.04
CA TYR A 8 33.40 14.30 -5.97
C TYR A 8 32.93 13.76 -4.62
N ILE A 9 33.73 12.89 -4.00
CA ILE A 9 33.45 12.38 -2.64
C ILE A 9 33.44 13.56 -1.66
N GLU A 10 34.44 14.43 -1.77
CA GLU A 10 34.56 15.60 -0.90
C GLU A 10 33.42 16.61 -1.11
N ILE A 11 33.03 16.87 -2.36
CA ILE A 11 31.86 17.68 -2.69
C ILE A 11 30.59 17.06 -2.05
N ALA A 12 30.38 15.75 -2.20
CA ALA A 12 29.23 15.07 -1.63
C ALA A 12 29.23 15.08 -0.10
N GLN A 13 30.41 14.95 0.54
CA GLN A 13 30.56 15.04 1.99
C GLN A 13 30.24 16.44 2.52
N MET A 14 30.76 17.49 1.89
CA MET A 14 30.40 18.88 2.22
C MET A 14 28.89 19.09 2.13
N MET A 15 28.28 18.58 1.07
CA MET A 15 26.83 18.66 0.86
C MET A 15 26.03 17.86 1.87
N SER A 16 26.54 16.70 2.30
CA SER A 16 25.94 15.91 3.36
C SER A 16 25.98 16.63 4.70
N GLN A 17 27.10 17.29 5.02
CA GLN A 17 27.25 18.10 6.24
C GLN A 17 26.33 19.32 6.21
N GLU A 18 26.22 19.99 5.07
CA GLU A 18 25.44 21.23 4.94
C GLU A 18 23.92 20.96 4.85
N THR A 19 23.50 19.87 4.21
CA THR A 19 22.07 19.59 3.97
C THR A 19 21.48 18.49 4.85
N GLY A 20 22.33 17.70 5.50
CA GLY A 20 21.90 16.48 6.17
C GLY A 20 21.65 15.29 5.24
N THR A 21 21.73 15.47 3.91
CA THR A 21 21.45 14.41 2.94
C THR A 21 22.48 13.29 3.07
N HIS A 22 22.01 12.05 3.25
CA HIS A 22 22.86 10.88 3.32
C HIS A 22 23.14 10.31 1.92
N PHE A 23 24.29 10.66 1.34
CA PHE A 23 24.73 10.13 0.05
C PHE A 23 25.42 8.77 0.22
N THR A 24 24.88 7.73 -0.42
CA THR A 24 25.43 6.37 -0.43
C THR A 24 26.10 6.06 -1.77
N ALA A 25 26.77 4.90 -1.89
CA ALA A 25 27.37 4.46 -3.15
C ALA A 25 26.35 4.33 -4.31
N GLN A 26 25.06 4.17 -4.01
CA GLN A 26 24.00 4.14 -5.03
C GLN A 26 23.74 5.51 -5.66
N ASN A 27 24.13 6.60 -4.98
CA ASN A 27 23.97 7.97 -5.45
C ASN A 27 25.17 8.44 -6.29
N ASP A 28 26.27 7.68 -6.34
CA ASP A 28 27.55 8.08 -6.94
C ASP A 28 27.37 8.52 -8.41
N ALA A 29 26.62 7.75 -9.20
CA ALA A 29 26.37 8.06 -10.62
C ALA A 29 25.54 9.35 -10.81
N MET A 30 24.53 9.58 -9.97
CA MET A 30 23.70 10.79 -10.00
C MET A 30 24.52 12.02 -9.59
N VAL A 31 25.26 11.91 -8.49
CA VAL A 31 26.11 13.00 -7.97
C VAL A 31 27.12 13.40 -9.04
N LYS A 32 27.83 12.42 -9.63
CA LYS A 32 28.77 12.66 -10.72
C LYS A 32 28.10 13.34 -11.92
N SER A 33 27.03 12.75 -12.44
CA SER A 33 26.35 13.29 -13.64
C SER A 33 25.86 14.72 -13.46
N ARG A 34 25.31 15.05 -12.27
CA ARG A 34 24.82 16.40 -11.99
C ARG A 34 25.97 17.40 -11.84
N ILE A 35 27.03 17.04 -11.12
CA ILE A 35 28.23 17.88 -10.96
C ILE A 35 28.92 18.09 -12.32
N ASP A 36 29.07 17.06 -13.14
CA ASP A 36 29.66 17.15 -14.48
C ASP A 36 28.92 18.16 -15.35
N LYS A 37 27.58 18.12 -15.33
CA LYS A 37 26.77 19.10 -16.04
C LYS A 37 27.06 20.53 -15.58
N ARG A 38 27.22 20.74 -14.27
CA ARG A 38 27.52 22.05 -13.69
C ARG A 38 28.94 22.53 -14.03
N ILE A 39 29.93 21.64 -14.05
CA ILE A 39 31.31 21.91 -14.49
C ILE A 39 31.30 22.43 -15.93
N VAL A 40 30.56 21.77 -16.82
CA VAL A 40 30.41 22.19 -18.23
C VAL A 40 29.73 23.56 -18.34
N GLU A 41 28.64 23.80 -17.60
CA GLU A 41 27.92 25.09 -17.59
C GLU A 41 28.82 26.25 -17.14
N LEU A 42 29.67 26.02 -16.15
CA LEU A 42 30.62 27.00 -15.59
C LEU A 42 31.93 27.08 -16.39
N ARG A 43 32.10 26.25 -17.43
CA ARG A 43 33.32 26.15 -18.25
C ARG A 43 34.59 25.84 -17.43
N LEU A 44 34.44 25.01 -16.40
CA LEU A 44 35.55 24.52 -15.58
C LEU A 44 36.16 23.25 -16.20
N LYS A 45 37.42 22.97 -15.90
CA LYS A 45 38.17 21.84 -16.47
C LYS A 45 37.76 20.50 -15.86
N ASP A 46 37.59 20.46 -14.55
CA ASP A 46 37.34 19.24 -13.80
C ASP A 46 36.68 19.50 -12.44
N ALA A 47 36.47 18.42 -11.67
CA ALA A 47 35.85 18.48 -10.36
C ALA A 47 36.77 19.07 -9.27
N ASP A 48 38.08 19.11 -9.48
CA ASP A 48 39.02 19.75 -8.54
C ASP A 48 38.88 21.27 -8.64
N GLU A 49 38.81 21.81 -9.85
CA GLU A 49 38.58 23.24 -10.07
C GLU A 49 37.20 23.67 -9.54
N TYR A 50 36.17 22.83 -9.70
CA TYR A 50 34.86 23.07 -9.11
C TYR A 50 34.88 23.00 -7.57
N LEU A 51 35.62 22.05 -6.99
CA LEU A 51 35.80 21.95 -5.54
C LEU A 51 36.51 23.19 -4.97
N THR A 52 37.51 23.74 -5.68
CA THR A 52 38.16 25.00 -5.30
C THR A 52 37.15 26.16 -5.33
N LEU A 53 36.36 26.28 -6.40
CA LEU A 53 35.36 27.32 -6.55
C LEU A 53 34.33 27.30 -5.40
N ILE A 54 33.76 26.14 -5.06
CA ILE A 54 32.77 26.05 -3.98
C ILE A 54 33.38 26.36 -2.61
N LYS A 55 34.67 26.10 -2.40
CA LYS A 55 35.37 26.40 -1.14
C LYS A 55 35.68 27.89 -0.97
N SER A 56 35.85 28.63 -2.06
CA SER A 56 36.15 30.06 -2.03
C SER A 56 35.03 30.88 -1.33
N PRO A 57 35.34 31.76 -0.37
CA PRO A 57 34.32 32.56 0.30
C PRO A 57 33.61 33.52 -0.68
N GLY A 58 32.29 33.71 -0.50
CA GLY A 58 31.50 34.70 -1.25
C GLY A 58 30.89 34.22 -2.58
N ASN A 59 31.10 32.96 -2.99
CA ASN A 59 30.48 32.40 -4.20
C ASN A 59 29.01 31.94 -3.95
N GLN A 60 28.17 31.97 -4.99
CA GLN A 60 26.78 31.48 -4.94
C GLN A 60 26.64 29.98 -5.31
N GLU A 61 27.74 29.32 -5.68
CA GLU A 61 27.72 27.95 -6.20
C GLU A 61 27.35 26.91 -5.15
N ARG A 62 27.58 27.17 -3.84
CA ARG A 62 27.07 26.27 -2.80
C ARG A 62 25.55 26.18 -2.81
N SER A 63 24.84 27.30 -2.91
CA SER A 63 23.37 27.31 -3.01
C SER A 63 22.87 26.63 -4.29
N GLU A 64 23.61 26.79 -5.39
CA GLU A 64 23.34 26.09 -6.64
C GLU A 64 23.51 24.57 -6.50
N LEU A 65 24.58 24.15 -5.83
CA LEU A 65 24.88 22.75 -5.58
C LEU A 65 23.84 22.10 -4.64
N ILE A 66 23.35 22.83 -3.63
CA ILE A 66 22.18 22.41 -2.82
C ILE A 66 20.99 22.16 -3.74
N SER A 67 20.63 23.12 -4.60
CA SER A 67 19.51 22.93 -5.54
C SER A 67 19.73 21.76 -6.48
N LEU A 68 20.96 21.54 -6.91
CA LEU A 68 21.34 20.52 -7.88
C LEU A 68 21.28 19.11 -7.29
N LEU A 69 21.71 18.93 -6.04
CA LEU A 69 21.78 17.60 -5.41
C LEU A 69 20.57 17.23 -4.56
N THR A 70 19.72 18.20 -4.20
CA THR A 70 18.42 17.93 -3.56
C THR A 70 17.38 17.51 -4.60
N THR A 71 16.45 16.63 -4.22
CA THR A 71 15.40 16.14 -5.11
C THR A 71 14.08 16.86 -4.83
N HIS A 72 13.58 17.61 -5.82
CA HIS A 72 12.41 18.49 -5.70
C HIS A 72 11.11 17.88 -6.24
N TYR A 73 10.92 16.56 -6.07
CA TYR A 73 9.73 15.90 -6.59
C TYR A 73 8.53 16.14 -5.65
N THR A 74 7.60 16.97 -6.09
CA THR A 74 6.34 17.28 -5.40
C THR A 74 5.24 17.54 -6.43
N PHE A 75 3.98 17.44 -6.02
CA PHE A 75 2.81 17.76 -6.85
C PHE A 75 1.61 18.08 -5.97
N PHE A 76 0.65 18.83 -6.52
CA PHE A 76 -0.56 19.21 -5.80
C PHE A 76 -1.39 18.00 -5.35
N MET A 77 -1.96 18.08 -4.14
CA MET A 77 -2.78 17.03 -3.53
C MET A 77 -2.06 15.67 -3.37
N ARG A 78 -0.74 15.68 -3.22
CA ARG A 78 0.07 14.48 -2.92
C ARG A 78 -0.42 13.78 -1.64
N GLU A 79 -0.55 12.46 -1.72
CA GLU A 79 -1.10 11.55 -0.68
C GLU A 79 -2.43 12.05 -0.06
N LYS A 80 -3.46 12.14 -0.92
CA LYS A 80 -4.81 12.62 -0.60
C LYS A 80 -5.38 12.12 0.74
N ASN A 81 -5.11 10.89 1.15
CA ASN A 81 -5.63 10.32 2.41
C ASN A 81 -5.25 11.16 3.65
N GLN A 82 -4.06 11.75 3.67
CA GLN A 82 -3.62 12.62 4.76
C GLN A 82 -4.34 13.97 4.76
N PHE A 83 -4.64 14.52 3.58
CA PHE A 83 -5.52 15.68 3.45
C PHE A 83 -6.95 15.38 3.89
N ASP A 84 -7.48 14.20 3.55
CA ASP A 84 -8.80 13.76 4.01
C ASP A 84 -8.86 13.63 5.54
N PHE A 85 -7.77 13.18 6.17
CA PHE A 85 -7.64 13.18 7.63
C PHE A 85 -7.64 14.61 8.21
N ILE A 86 -6.88 15.54 7.61
CA ILE A 86 -6.85 16.93 8.03
C ILE A 86 -8.26 17.53 7.96
N ILE A 87 -8.95 17.38 6.83
CA ILE A 87 -10.33 17.86 6.62
C ILE A 87 -11.25 17.37 7.74
N LYS A 88 -11.26 16.06 8.01
CA LYS A 88 -12.07 15.46 9.08
C LYS A 88 -11.69 15.98 10.47
N SER A 89 -10.45 16.43 10.66
CA SER A 89 -9.93 16.90 11.94
C SER A 89 -10.11 18.39 12.17
N ILE A 90 -10.40 19.20 11.13
CA ILE A 90 -10.52 20.67 11.23
C ILE A 90 -11.49 21.10 12.35
N PRO A 91 -12.72 20.56 12.49
CA PRO A 91 -13.64 21.00 13.55
C PRO A 91 -13.02 20.86 14.95
N LYS A 92 -12.42 19.71 15.24
CA LYS A 92 -11.76 19.43 16.53
C LYS A 92 -10.51 20.29 16.74
N ILE A 93 -9.78 20.57 15.67
CA ILE A 93 -8.59 21.45 15.72
C ILE A 93 -9.02 22.88 16.05
N ILE A 94 -10.06 23.42 15.39
CA ILE A 94 -10.59 24.76 15.65
C ILE A 94 -11.03 24.88 17.11
N GLU A 95 -11.84 23.94 17.59
CA GLU A 95 -12.31 23.90 18.98
C GLU A 95 -11.13 23.93 19.97
N ARG A 96 -10.13 23.08 19.75
CA ARG A 96 -8.91 23.02 20.59
C ARG A 96 -8.15 24.34 20.59
N VAL A 97 -7.96 24.95 19.42
CA VAL A 97 -7.22 26.21 19.29
C VAL A 97 -7.97 27.34 19.99
N LYS A 98 -9.29 27.41 19.85
CA LYS A 98 -10.14 28.36 20.59
C LYS A 98 -10.08 28.16 22.10
N ASN A 99 -10.10 26.91 22.57
CA ASN A 99 -9.96 26.60 24.00
C ASN A 99 -8.60 27.02 24.57
N SER A 100 -7.59 27.23 23.70
CA SER A 100 -6.30 27.82 24.08
C SER A 100 -6.26 29.36 24.02
N GLY A 101 -7.40 30.01 23.79
CA GLY A 101 -7.52 31.47 23.68
C GLY A 101 -7.05 32.04 22.34
N ARG A 102 -6.87 31.20 21.30
CA ARG A 102 -6.39 31.61 19.97
C ARG A 102 -7.51 31.50 18.94
N ASP A 103 -7.50 32.41 17.96
CA ASP A 103 -8.39 32.41 16.80
C ASP A 103 -7.70 31.94 15.51
N THR A 104 -6.43 31.52 15.60
CA THR A 104 -5.56 31.26 14.46
C THR A 104 -4.88 29.89 14.56
N LEU A 105 -5.13 29.03 13.58
CA LEU A 105 -4.44 27.76 13.38
C LEU A 105 -3.02 28.00 12.82
N LYS A 106 -1.99 27.52 13.51
CA LYS A 106 -0.61 27.60 13.03
C LYS A 106 -0.11 26.27 12.49
N VAL A 107 0.32 26.24 11.24
CA VAL A 107 0.83 25.05 10.55
C VAL A 107 2.27 25.26 10.12
N TRP A 108 3.08 24.21 10.18
CA TRP A 108 4.41 24.20 9.59
C TRP A 108 4.54 23.12 8.51
N CYS A 109 4.78 23.51 7.26
CA CYS A 109 5.24 22.63 6.19
C CYS A 109 6.79 22.64 6.16
N ALA A 110 7.38 21.67 6.83
CA ALA A 110 8.81 21.43 6.91
C ALA A 110 9.28 20.63 5.68
N ALA A 111 9.91 21.32 4.72
CA ALA A 111 10.26 20.88 3.37
C ALA A 111 9.16 21.04 2.31
N CYS A 112 8.79 22.30 2.05
CA CYS A 112 7.73 22.65 1.13
C CYS A 112 8.09 22.50 -0.36
N SER A 113 9.35 22.27 -0.71
CA SER A 113 9.87 22.29 -2.08
C SER A 113 9.33 23.52 -2.84
N LYS A 114 8.72 23.31 -4.01
CA LYS A 114 8.15 24.36 -4.86
C LYS A 114 6.83 24.96 -4.36
N GLY A 115 6.30 24.53 -3.21
CA GLY A 115 5.10 25.10 -2.59
C GLY A 115 3.79 24.37 -2.92
N ASP A 116 3.83 23.30 -3.71
CA ASP A 116 2.65 22.50 -4.10
C ASP A 116 1.86 21.98 -2.90
N GLU A 117 2.55 21.44 -1.89
CA GLU A 117 1.93 20.96 -0.64
C GLU A 117 1.31 22.10 0.15
N VAL A 118 2.02 23.22 0.25
CA VAL A 118 1.60 24.40 1.00
C VAL A 118 0.32 24.98 0.42
N TYR A 119 0.26 25.14 -0.90
CA TYR A 119 -0.92 25.67 -1.57
C TYR A 119 -2.07 24.65 -1.60
N SER A 120 -1.77 23.34 -1.68
CA SER A 120 -2.79 22.30 -1.51
C SER A 120 -3.47 22.41 -0.14
N LEU A 121 -2.66 22.53 0.92
CA LEU A 121 -3.16 22.67 2.28
C LEU A 121 -3.88 24.00 2.49
N ALA A 122 -3.34 25.11 1.96
CA ALA A 122 -3.97 26.43 2.07
C ALA A 122 -5.37 26.45 1.43
N MET A 123 -5.56 25.84 0.25
CA MET A 123 -6.87 25.76 -0.40
C MET A 123 -7.87 24.98 0.46
N ILE A 124 -7.42 23.86 1.04
CA ILE A 124 -8.24 23.03 1.93
C ILE A 124 -8.64 23.83 3.18
N LEU A 125 -7.67 24.42 3.87
CA LEU A 125 -7.92 25.18 5.10
C LEU A 125 -8.82 26.38 4.81
N LYS A 126 -8.59 27.14 3.74
CA LYS A 126 -9.43 28.29 3.36
C LYS A 126 -10.88 27.88 3.15
N LYS A 127 -11.15 26.77 2.46
CA LYS A 127 -12.52 26.30 2.23
C LYS A 127 -13.17 25.82 3.52
N HIS A 128 -12.58 24.81 4.15
CA HIS A 128 -13.22 24.09 5.27
C HIS A 128 -13.26 24.91 6.56
N ILE A 129 -12.25 25.74 6.85
CA ILE A 129 -12.32 26.64 8.02
C ILE A 129 -13.43 27.68 7.82
N LYS A 130 -13.54 28.28 6.63
CA LYS A 130 -14.57 29.30 6.35
C LYS A 130 -15.99 28.74 6.46
N GLU A 131 -16.19 27.48 6.09
CA GLU A 131 -17.48 26.78 6.25
C GLU A 131 -17.85 26.53 7.71
N ILE A 132 -16.87 26.31 8.59
CA ILE A 132 -17.10 26.01 10.02
C ILE A 132 -17.15 27.29 10.87
N ASP A 133 -16.20 28.20 10.67
CA ASP A 133 -16.10 29.48 11.35
C ASP A 133 -15.41 30.52 10.46
N PRO A 134 -16.18 31.42 9.82
CA PRO A 134 -15.66 32.48 8.96
C PRO A 134 -14.68 33.45 9.64
N SER A 135 -14.72 33.58 10.97
CA SER A 135 -13.85 34.47 11.74
C SER A 135 -12.49 33.83 12.06
N PHE A 136 -12.40 32.50 11.98
CA PHE A 136 -11.22 31.74 12.36
C PHE A 136 -10.16 31.75 11.25
N LYS A 137 -8.91 31.97 11.63
CA LYS A 137 -7.79 32.20 10.70
C LYS A 137 -6.85 31.00 10.66
N PHE A 138 -5.99 30.97 9.65
CA PHE A 138 -4.87 30.04 9.61
C PHE A 138 -3.62 30.71 9.05
N GLU A 139 -2.46 30.22 9.48
CA GLU A 139 -1.15 30.63 9.01
C GLU A 139 -0.31 29.37 8.74
N ILE A 140 0.31 29.30 7.55
CA ILE A 140 1.24 28.23 7.18
C ILE A 140 2.64 28.84 7.08
N VAL A 141 3.54 28.40 7.96
CA VAL A 141 4.98 28.59 7.79
C VAL A 141 5.47 27.45 6.90
N ALA A 142 6.18 27.80 5.83
CA ALA A 142 6.69 26.85 4.86
C ALA A 142 8.20 27.02 4.73
N THR A 143 8.93 25.93 4.93
CA THR A 143 10.39 25.96 4.91
C THR A 143 10.97 24.97 3.93
N ASP A 144 12.13 25.30 3.37
CA ASP A 144 12.93 24.38 2.57
C ASP A 144 14.40 24.81 2.63
N ILE A 145 15.31 23.85 2.45
CA ILE A 145 16.74 24.15 2.40
C ILE A 145 17.12 24.80 1.06
N CYS A 146 16.36 24.54 0.00
CA CYS A 146 16.63 25.06 -1.33
C CYS A 146 16.02 26.45 -1.53
N GLU A 147 16.88 27.47 -1.58
CA GLU A 147 16.48 28.86 -1.81
C GLU A 147 15.73 29.04 -3.15
N LYS A 148 16.09 28.30 -4.21
CA LYS A 148 15.40 28.36 -5.50
C LYS A 148 13.95 27.87 -5.41
N SER A 149 13.74 26.77 -4.70
CA SER A 149 12.41 26.22 -4.45
C SER A 149 11.57 27.20 -3.63
N ILE A 150 12.15 27.84 -2.61
CA ILE A 150 11.51 28.93 -1.85
C ILE A 150 11.18 30.14 -2.72
N LYS A 151 12.09 30.58 -3.61
CA LYS A 151 11.81 31.69 -4.55
C LYS A 151 10.69 31.33 -5.51
N HIS A 152 10.64 30.09 -6.00
CA HIS A 152 9.56 29.62 -6.86
C HIS A 152 8.22 29.60 -6.12
N ALA A 153 8.18 29.01 -4.92
CA ALA A 153 6.99 28.99 -4.07
C ALA A 153 6.51 30.41 -3.74
N LYS A 154 7.43 31.33 -3.40
CA LYS A 154 7.14 32.76 -3.20
C LYS A 154 6.62 33.46 -4.44
N LYS A 155 6.99 33.05 -5.66
CA LYS A 155 6.36 33.57 -6.88
C LYS A 155 4.93 33.03 -7.00
N GLY A 156 4.77 31.73 -6.76
CA GLY A 156 3.49 31.03 -6.79
C GLY A 156 2.93 30.94 -8.21
N VAL A 157 3.80 30.71 -9.20
CA VAL A 157 3.46 30.59 -10.62
C VAL A 157 3.79 29.17 -11.09
N TYR A 158 2.78 28.47 -11.61
CA TYR A 158 2.85 27.06 -12.00
C TYR A 158 2.26 26.87 -13.39
N TYR A 159 2.50 25.73 -14.03
CA TYR A 159 1.77 25.37 -15.23
C TYR A 159 0.35 24.90 -14.88
N TRP A 160 -0.63 25.30 -15.67
CA TRP A 160 -2.03 24.88 -15.50
C TRP A 160 -2.19 23.34 -15.47
N LYS A 161 -1.38 22.62 -16.26
CA LYS A 161 -1.39 21.15 -16.29
C LYS A 161 -1.05 20.52 -14.94
N GLU A 162 -0.25 21.19 -14.10
CA GLU A 162 0.14 20.69 -12.77
C GLU A 162 -1.05 20.65 -11.79
N LEU A 163 -2.07 21.48 -12.04
CA LEU A 163 -3.27 21.58 -11.21
C LEU A 163 -4.39 20.63 -11.65
N GLN A 164 -4.22 19.83 -12.73
CA GLN A 164 -5.27 18.94 -13.26
C GLN A 164 -5.79 17.91 -12.25
N LYS A 165 -4.97 17.54 -11.25
CA LYS A 165 -5.33 16.59 -10.19
C LYS A 165 -5.99 17.27 -8.98
N VAL A 166 -6.04 18.59 -8.94
CA VAL A 166 -6.71 19.35 -7.88
C VAL A 166 -8.21 19.34 -8.16
N PRO A 167 -9.06 18.94 -7.19
CA PRO A 167 -10.51 19.00 -7.35
C PRO A 167 -10.98 20.43 -7.70
N LYS A 168 -11.93 20.55 -8.63
CA LYS A 168 -12.39 21.84 -9.17
C LYS A 168 -12.82 22.82 -8.10
N ASP A 169 -13.50 22.34 -7.05
CA ASP A 169 -13.99 23.15 -5.94
C ASP A 169 -12.88 23.86 -5.14
N TYR A 170 -11.63 23.39 -5.23
CA TYR A 170 -10.49 24.05 -4.58
C TYR A 170 -9.79 25.05 -5.52
N LEU A 171 -10.03 24.97 -6.83
CA LEU A 171 -9.40 25.88 -7.80
C LEU A 171 -10.10 27.24 -7.86
N GLU A 172 -11.41 27.27 -7.64
CA GLU A 172 -12.19 28.50 -7.73
C GLU A 172 -11.74 29.55 -6.71
N GLY A 173 -11.53 30.79 -7.17
CA GLY A 173 -11.11 31.93 -6.32
C GLY A 173 -9.68 31.86 -5.75
N ASN A 174 -8.90 30.82 -6.09
CA ASN A 174 -7.55 30.61 -5.57
C ASN A 174 -6.44 30.81 -6.61
N TRP A 175 -6.78 30.97 -7.89
CA TRP A 175 -5.83 31.06 -8.99
C TRP A 175 -6.23 32.12 -10.02
N TYR A 176 -5.25 32.88 -10.50
CA TYR A 176 -5.34 33.71 -11.69
C TYR A 176 -4.79 32.95 -12.90
N ARG A 177 -5.57 32.86 -13.98
CA ARG A 177 -5.16 32.18 -15.20
C ARG A 177 -4.54 33.18 -16.18
N GLY A 178 -3.39 32.82 -16.75
CA GLY A 178 -2.77 33.62 -17.80
C GLY A 178 -3.61 33.65 -19.08
N SER A 179 -3.36 34.66 -19.92
CA SER A 179 -3.93 34.80 -21.26
C SER A 179 -2.80 34.96 -22.29
N GLY A 180 -3.10 34.75 -23.58
CA GLY A 180 -2.11 34.87 -24.65
C GLY A 180 -0.90 33.95 -24.45
N GLU A 181 0.30 34.50 -24.53
CA GLU A 181 1.57 33.75 -24.41
C GLU A 181 1.80 33.10 -23.04
N ILE A 182 1.15 33.62 -21.98
CA ILE A 182 1.22 33.06 -20.64
C ILE A 182 0.01 32.18 -20.29
N ALA A 183 -0.86 31.85 -21.25
CA ALA A 183 -2.00 30.96 -21.06
C ALA A 183 -1.68 29.57 -20.45
N PRO A 184 -0.49 28.98 -20.69
CA PRO A 184 -0.11 27.74 -20.01
C PRO A 184 0.12 27.87 -18.51
N PHE A 185 0.22 29.09 -17.97
CA PHE A 185 0.57 29.35 -16.58
C PHE A 185 -0.61 29.82 -15.75
N VAL A 186 -0.53 29.56 -14.45
CA VAL A 186 -1.42 30.10 -13.42
C VAL A 186 -0.61 30.68 -12.28
N LYS A 187 -1.17 31.70 -11.64
CA LYS A 187 -0.60 32.34 -10.46
C LYS A 187 -1.55 32.18 -9.29
N VAL A 188 -1.04 31.81 -8.12
CA VAL A 188 -1.83 31.74 -6.89
C VAL A 188 -2.41 33.11 -6.54
N SER A 189 -3.63 33.14 -6.00
CA SER A 189 -4.26 34.39 -5.59
C SER A 189 -3.55 35.03 -4.39
N ASP A 190 -3.49 36.35 -4.37
CA ASP A 190 -2.83 37.08 -3.27
C ASP A 190 -3.55 36.82 -1.92
N GLU A 191 -4.86 36.58 -1.98
CA GLU A 191 -5.67 36.21 -0.83
C GLU A 191 -5.28 34.85 -0.22
N LEU A 192 -4.96 33.85 -1.03
CA LEU A 192 -4.48 32.57 -0.52
C LEU A 192 -3.03 32.68 -0.03
N LYS A 193 -2.22 33.41 -0.79
CA LYS A 193 -0.79 33.58 -0.57
C LYS A 193 -0.46 34.32 0.72
N LYS A 194 -1.28 35.28 1.15
CA LYS A 194 -1.08 36.04 2.41
C LYS A 194 -1.01 35.14 3.66
N ASN A 195 -1.62 33.96 3.60
CA ASN A 195 -1.62 32.98 4.70
C ASN A 195 -0.38 32.07 4.70
N CYS A 196 0.53 32.21 3.72
CA CYS A 196 1.68 31.34 3.52
C CYS A 196 3.00 32.12 3.64
N LYS A 197 3.84 31.81 4.64
CA LYS A 197 5.13 32.44 4.88
C LYS A 197 6.27 31.49 4.52
N PHE A 198 7.01 31.80 3.46
CA PHE A 198 8.10 30.96 2.96
C PHE A 198 9.48 31.42 3.47
N LYS A 199 10.27 30.50 4.02
CA LYS A 199 11.61 30.77 4.57
C LYS A 199 12.60 29.70 4.15
N VAL A 200 13.87 30.09 3.99
CA VAL A 200 14.96 29.10 3.84
C VAL A 200 15.31 28.59 5.23
N HIS A 201 15.33 27.27 5.41
CA HIS A 201 15.63 26.66 6.70
C HIS A 201 16.15 25.24 6.52
N ASN A 202 17.19 24.91 7.29
CA ASN A 202 17.78 23.59 7.35
C ASN A 202 17.24 22.84 8.58
N LEU A 203 16.52 21.73 8.36
CA LEU A 203 15.94 20.91 9.44
C LEU A 203 16.98 20.35 10.40
N ILE A 204 18.22 20.15 9.97
CA ILE A 204 19.26 19.59 10.83
C ILE A 204 19.83 20.65 11.77
N ASN A 205 19.73 21.93 11.42
CA ASN A 205 20.18 23.02 12.26
C ASN A 205 19.29 23.17 13.49
N GLN A 206 19.78 22.65 14.62
CA GLN A 206 19.04 22.58 15.88
C GLN A 206 18.78 23.94 16.54
N ASN A 207 19.46 24.99 16.09
CA ASN A 207 19.40 26.35 16.65
C ASN A 207 18.53 27.31 15.84
N SER A 208 17.83 26.81 14.82
CA SER A 208 16.99 27.64 13.97
C SER A 208 15.78 28.22 14.72
N PRO A 209 15.40 29.49 14.44
CA PRO A 209 14.30 30.17 15.14
C PRO A 209 12.93 29.52 14.90
N GLU A 210 12.73 28.80 13.80
CA GLU A 210 11.50 28.07 13.50
C GLU A 210 11.18 27.02 14.58
N TYR A 211 12.18 26.46 15.25
CA TYR A 211 11.97 25.50 16.34
C TYR A 211 11.51 26.15 17.66
N ASN A 212 11.51 27.49 17.75
CA ASN A 212 11.06 28.21 18.94
C ASN A 212 9.55 28.47 18.93
N ASP A 213 8.92 28.41 17.75
CA ASP A 213 7.48 28.60 17.59
C ASP A 213 6.67 27.36 17.97
N LYS A 214 5.38 27.57 18.22
CA LYS A 214 4.40 26.50 18.48
C LYS A 214 3.45 26.32 17.30
N TYR A 215 3.28 25.08 16.87
CA TYR A 215 2.44 24.69 15.73
C TYR A 215 1.38 23.67 16.15
N ASP A 216 0.19 23.82 15.59
CA ASP A 216 -0.93 22.91 15.78
C ASP A 216 -0.84 21.66 14.90
N LEU A 217 -0.12 21.80 13.79
CA LEU A 217 0.06 20.83 12.73
C LEU A 217 1.45 21.01 12.11
N ILE A 218 2.24 19.94 12.00
CA ILE A 218 3.49 19.92 11.23
C ILE A 218 3.37 18.88 10.12
N LEU A 219 3.67 19.26 8.89
CA LEU A 219 3.86 18.36 7.75
C LEU A 219 5.36 18.31 7.44
N CYS A 220 5.96 17.13 7.48
CA CYS A 220 7.36 16.90 7.13
C CYS A 220 7.44 15.65 6.26
N ARG A 221 6.99 15.75 5.01
CA ARG A 221 6.64 14.60 4.18
C ARG A 221 7.68 14.34 3.09
N ASN A 222 8.06 13.08 2.94
CA ASN A 222 8.95 12.59 1.88
C ASN A 222 10.34 13.28 1.87
N VAL A 223 10.84 13.59 3.07
CA VAL A 223 12.16 14.19 3.30
C VAL A 223 13.05 13.37 4.22
N PHE A 224 12.48 12.62 5.16
CA PHE A 224 13.27 11.76 6.04
C PHE A 224 13.94 10.60 5.30
N ILE A 225 13.44 10.24 4.11
CA ILE A 225 14.13 9.32 3.19
C ILE A 225 15.56 9.76 2.81
N TYR A 226 15.91 11.04 3.01
CA TYR A 226 17.24 11.57 2.75
C TYR A 226 18.12 11.68 4.01
N PHE A 227 17.57 11.46 5.20
CA PHE A 227 18.27 11.65 6.47
C PHE A 227 18.69 10.31 7.07
N SER A 228 19.74 10.31 7.87
CA SER A 228 20.07 9.18 8.76
C SER A 228 19.12 9.11 9.95
N GLU A 229 19.00 7.95 10.58
CA GLU A 229 18.14 7.74 11.76
C GLU A 229 18.49 8.70 12.92
N GLU A 230 19.78 8.96 13.16
CA GLU A 230 20.21 9.89 14.21
C GLU A 230 19.73 11.33 13.93
N GLN A 231 19.75 11.74 12.66
CA GLN A 231 19.26 13.04 12.23
C GLN A 231 17.74 13.14 12.34
N ILE A 232 17.02 12.09 11.95
CA ILE A 232 15.56 11.99 12.10
C ILE A 232 15.20 12.14 13.58
N ASP A 233 15.85 11.38 14.47
CA ASP A 233 15.61 11.45 15.93
C ASP A 233 15.77 12.88 16.48
N LYS A 234 16.84 13.59 16.08
CA LYS A 234 17.07 14.99 16.49
C LYS A 234 15.96 15.92 15.99
N VAL A 235 15.52 15.77 14.74
CA VAL A 235 14.42 16.57 14.17
C VAL A 235 13.10 16.28 14.86
N ILE A 236 12.77 15.00 15.11
CA ILE A 236 11.53 14.60 15.79
C ILE A 236 11.49 15.14 17.21
N LYS A 237 12.60 15.09 17.94
CA LYS A 237 12.68 15.68 19.29
C LYS A 237 12.37 17.18 19.27
N LYS A 238 12.87 17.91 18.27
CA LYS A 238 12.53 19.33 18.10
C LYS A 238 11.05 19.52 17.72
N PHE A 239 10.53 18.75 16.77
CA PHE A 239 9.09 18.79 16.43
C PHE A 239 8.21 18.50 17.64
N SER A 240 8.58 17.55 18.50
CA SER A 240 7.85 17.27 19.74
C SER A 240 7.76 18.51 20.62
N ASN A 241 8.81 19.33 20.69
CA ASN A 241 8.77 20.59 21.41
C ASN A 241 7.91 21.66 20.72
N CYS A 242 7.87 21.69 19.39
CA CYS A 242 7.14 22.70 18.63
C CYS A 242 5.64 22.39 18.50
N VAL A 243 5.25 21.11 18.41
CA VAL A 243 3.83 20.74 18.27
C VAL A 243 3.08 21.06 19.56
N THR A 244 1.93 21.71 19.47
CA THR A 244 1.07 21.98 20.63
C THR A 244 0.49 20.68 21.18
N ASN A 245 0.09 20.67 22.45
CA ASN A 245 -0.54 19.49 23.03
C ASN A 245 -1.77 19.07 22.21
N LYS A 246 -1.93 17.76 21.97
CA LYS A 246 -2.93 17.18 21.08
C LYS A 246 -2.82 17.66 19.63
N GLY A 247 -1.68 18.22 19.23
CA GLY A 247 -1.35 18.59 17.85
C GLY A 247 -0.94 17.38 17.01
N TYR A 248 -0.76 17.61 15.71
CA TYR A 248 -0.45 16.53 14.77
C TYR A 248 0.89 16.74 14.06
N LEU A 249 1.58 15.63 13.80
CA LEU A 249 2.74 15.53 12.93
C LEU A 249 2.41 14.54 11.81
N LEU A 250 2.60 14.94 10.57
CA LEU A 250 2.39 14.08 9.40
C LEU A 250 3.71 13.96 8.64
N ILE A 251 4.08 12.73 8.29
CA ILE A 251 5.24 12.41 7.44
C ILE A 251 4.76 11.63 6.23
N GLY A 252 5.62 11.40 5.24
CA GLY A 252 5.26 10.71 4.00
C GLY A 252 4.78 9.29 4.26
N ILE A 253 3.89 8.76 3.42
CA ILE A 253 3.30 7.41 3.60
C ILE A 253 4.38 6.30 3.59
N SER A 254 5.48 6.53 2.87
CA SER A 254 6.62 5.61 2.84
C SER A 254 7.58 5.76 4.02
N GLU A 255 7.32 6.71 4.93
CA GLU A 255 8.17 7.02 6.07
C GLU A 255 7.51 6.53 7.36
N THR A 256 8.30 5.96 8.27
CA THR A 256 7.86 5.51 9.59
C THR A 256 8.87 5.95 10.64
N LEU A 257 8.41 6.56 11.72
CA LEU A 257 9.29 6.95 12.83
C LEU A 257 9.54 5.74 13.72
N ARG A 258 10.81 5.33 13.86
CA ARG A 258 11.21 4.30 14.82
C ARG A 258 11.05 4.77 16.25
N ARG A 259 11.37 6.05 16.50
CA ARG A 259 11.20 6.74 17.77
C ARG A 259 10.34 7.97 17.53
N HIS A 260 9.22 8.04 18.24
CA HIS A 260 8.24 9.11 18.09
C HIS A 260 8.08 9.86 19.42
N GLU A 261 9.19 10.24 20.07
CA GLU A 261 9.20 10.85 21.42
C GLU A 261 8.09 11.91 21.60
N GLY A 262 7.12 11.65 22.49
CA GLY A 262 5.98 12.54 22.76
C GLY A 262 4.80 12.45 21.77
N PHE A 263 4.91 11.62 20.75
CA PHE A 263 3.85 11.33 19.77
C PHE A 263 3.35 9.89 19.88
N GLN A 264 2.07 9.70 19.52
CA GLN A 264 1.41 8.41 19.33
C GLN A 264 1.07 8.26 17.85
N SER A 265 1.43 7.13 17.23
CA SER A 265 1.02 6.86 15.85
C SER A 265 -0.49 6.59 15.76
N LEU A 266 -1.15 7.23 14.80
CA LEU A 266 -2.55 6.98 14.43
C LEU A 266 -2.67 6.13 13.16
N GLY A 267 -1.54 5.64 12.62
CA GLY A 267 -1.48 4.96 11.32
C GLY A 267 -1.40 5.93 10.12
N GLN A 268 -1.12 5.38 8.93
CA GLN A 268 -0.95 6.15 7.68
C GLN A 268 0.06 7.32 7.79
N SER A 269 1.13 7.12 8.58
CA SER A 269 2.18 8.12 8.80
C SER A 269 1.68 9.43 9.45
N ILE A 270 0.60 9.33 10.23
CA ILE A 270 0.04 10.41 11.06
C ILE A 270 0.36 10.13 12.52
N TYR A 271 0.81 11.16 13.23
CA TYR A 271 1.25 11.10 14.61
C TYR A 271 0.57 12.20 15.42
N PHE A 272 0.17 11.88 16.64
CA PHE A 272 -0.58 12.75 17.54
C PHE A 272 0.19 13.02 18.83
N LYS A 273 0.35 14.28 19.22
CA LYS A 273 1.10 14.64 20.41
C LYS A 273 0.31 14.31 21.67
N THR A 274 0.94 13.57 22.59
CA THR A 274 0.33 13.17 23.87
C THR A 274 0.93 13.96 25.04
N ASN A 275 0.17 14.07 26.13
CA ASN A 275 0.48 14.92 27.29
C ASN A 275 1.48 14.32 28.29
N HIS A 276 1.97 13.11 28.04
CA HIS A 276 2.83 12.38 28.96
C HIS A 276 4.23 12.25 28.38
N GLU A 277 5.24 12.73 29.13
CA GLU A 277 6.49 11.98 29.21
C GLU A 277 6.09 10.56 29.61
N THR A 278 6.01 9.69 28.62
CA THR A 278 5.56 8.33 28.80
C THR A 278 6.74 7.57 29.41
N LYS A 279 6.97 7.78 30.72
CA LYS A 279 7.56 6.79 31.64
C LYS A 279 6.62 5.59 31.86
N ARG A 280 5.60 5.44 31.02
CA ARG A 280 5.07 4.12 30.70
C ARG A 280 6.03 3.53 29.68
N SER A 281 6.92 2.70 30.17
CA SER A 281 7.27 1.45 29.49
C SER A 281 5.96 0.72 29.17
N LEU A 282 5.25 1.19 28.14
CA LEU A 282 4.70 0.25 27.21
C LEU A 282 5.91 -0.57 26.83
N LYS A 283 5.91 -1.85 27.21
CA LYS A 283 6.65 -2.83 26.45
C LYS A 283 6.21 -2.59 25.02
N VAL A 284 6.96 -1.76 24.29
CA VAL A 284 7.09 -1.87 22.86
C VAL A 284 7.34 -3.36 22.72
N LYS A 285 6.36 -4.11 22.22
CA LYS A 285 6.73 -5.36 21.57
C LYS A 285 7.79 -4.88 20.59
N GLU A 286 9.06 -5.17 20.88
CA GLU A 286 10.15 -4.99 19.92
C GLU A 286 9.53 -5.38 18.59
N ALA A 287 9.55 -4.49 17.61
CA ALA A 287 9.06 -4.84 16.28
C ALA A 287 9.84 -6.09 15.90
N GLN A 288 9.17 -7.24 16.01
CA GLN A 288 9.86 -8.53 16.00
C GLN A 288 10.40 -8.64 14.58
N VAL A 289 11.73 -8.55 14.48
CA VAL A 289 12.42 -8.58 13.20
C VAL A 289 12.13 -9.94 12.61
N LYS A 290 11.37 -9.96 11.50
CA LYS A 290 10.93 -11.21 10.88
C LYS A 290 12.10 -11.85 10.19
N LYS A 291 12.50 -13.03 10.63
CA LYS A 291 13.61 -13.79 10.08
C LYS A 291 13.18 -14.50 8.81
N ILE A 292 13.72 -14.07 7.68
CA ILE A 292 13.39 -14.57 6.34
C ILE A 292 14.53 -15.41 5.79
N LEU A 293 14.23 -16.63 5.37
CA LEU A 293 15.15 -17.46 4.58
C LEU A 293 14.70 -17.48 3.13
N ILE A 294 15.62 -17.16 2.22
CA ILE A 294 15.37 -17.15 0.78
C ILE A 294 15.91 -18.44 0.17
N ILE A 295 15.05 -19.24 -0.45
CA ILE A 295 15.40 -20.52 -1.09
C ILE A 295 15.04 -20.41 -2.57
N ASP A 296 16.05 -20.29 -3.45
CA ASP A 296 15.89 -20.17 -4.90
C ASP A 296 17.23 -20.57 -5.54
N ASP A 297 17.24 -21.26 -6.68
CA ASP A 297 18.47 -21.70 -7.34
C ASP A 297 19.21 -20.54 -8.05
N SER A 298 18.46 -19.54 -8.50
CA SER A 298 18.96 -18.36 -9.18
C SER A 298 19.55 -17.35 -8.20
N GLY A 299 20.88 -17.21 -8.23
CA GLY A 299 21.57 -16.18 -7.46
C GLY A 299 21.11 -14.75 -7.75
N THR A 300 20.59 -14.49 -8.96
CA THR A 300 20.00 -13.19 -9.33
C THR A 300 18.68 -12.96 -8.62
N VAL A 301 17.80 -13.96 -8.57
CA VAL A 301 16.51 -13.85 -7.88
C VAL A 301 16.73 -13.72 -6.37
N ARG A 302 17.64 -14.50 -5.78
CA ARG A 302 17.99 -14.35 -4.35
C ARG A 302 18.49 -12.94 -4.02
N LYS A 303 19.43 -12.39 -4.80
CA LYS A 303 19.91 -11.02 -4.63
C LYS A 303 18.79 -9.99 -4.75
N LEU A 304 17.86 -10.20 -5.67
CA LEU A 304 16.73 -9.31 -5.88
C LEU A 304 15.75 -9.34 -4.70
N ILE A 305 15.30 -10.53 -4.28
CA ILE A 305 14.44 -10.71 -3.09
C ILE A 305 15.13 -10.11 -1.86
N LYS A 306 16.42 -10.42 -1.66
CA LYS A 306 17.20 -9.84 -0.57
C LYS A 306 17.23 -8.33 -0.64
N LYS A 307 17.44 -7.73 -1.82
CA LYS A 307 17.39 -6.28 -2.02
C LYS A 307 16.01 -5.69 -1.74
N CYS A 308 14.93 -6.42 -2.04
CA CYS A 308 13.57 -5.99 -1.70
C CYS A 308 13.35 -5.93 -0.18
N LEU A 309 13.92 -6.88 0.57
CA LEU A 309 13.82 -6.96 2.04
C LEU A 309 14.85 -6.04 2.75
N THR A 310 16.00 -5.81 2.13
CA THR A 310 17.07 -4.97 2.70
C THR A 310 16.64 -3.51 2.74
N GLY A 311 16.74 -2.89 3.92
CA GLY A 311 16.38 -1.48 4.16
C GLY A 311 15.07 -1.30 4.92
N ASP A 312 14.26 -2.35 5.08
CA ASP A 312 13.05 -2.31 5.91
C ASP A 312 13.34 -2.95 7.28
N PRO A 313 13.28 -2.20 8.40
CA PRO A 313 13.74 -2.69 9.71
C PRO A 313 12.86 -3.81 10.31
N GLY A 314 11.72 -4.12 9.69
CA GLY A 314 10.83 -5.20 10.10
C GLY A 314 11.24 -6.59 9.60
N TYR A 315 12.28 -6.71 8.76
CA TYR A 315 12.67 -7.94 8.09
C TYR A 315 14.20 -8.14 8.17
N GLU A 316 14.63 -9.35 8.45
CA GLU A 316 16.02 -9.77 8.43
C GLU A 316 16.17 -10.99 7.54
N VAL A 317 17.01 -10.91 6.52
CA VAL A 317 17.36 -12.08 5.72
C VAL A 317 18.42 -12.87 6.47
N VAL A 318 18.00 -13.90 7.19
CA VAL A 318 18.89 -14.73 8.04
C VAL A 318 19.74 -15.70 7.22
N GLY A 319 19.31 -16.03 6.00
CA GLY A 319 20.07 -16.88 5.11
C GLY A 319 19.54 -16.91 3.68
N GLU A 320 20.36 -17.49 2.81
CA GLU A 320 20.05 -17.77 1.41
C GLU A 320 20.42 -19.23 1.14
N ALA A 321 19.54 -19.98 0.47
CA ALA A 321 19.77 -21.37 0.09
C ALA A 321 19.67 -21.54 -1.43
N VAL A 322 20.53 -22.40 -1.99
CA VAL A 322 20.67 -22.57 -3.44
C VAL A 322 19.85 -23.73 -4.02
N ASP A 323 19.35 -24.62 -3.18
CA ASP A 323 18.48 -25.72 -3.55
C ASP A 323 17.64 -26.16 -2.33
N GLY A 324 16.75 -27.13 -2.53
CA GLY A 324 15.86 -27.58 -1.46
C GLY A 324 16.57 -28.30 -0.31
N GLN A 325 17.69 -28.97 -0.57
CA GLN A 325 18.44 -29.67 0.46
C GLN A 325 19.18 -28.69 1.38
N ASP A 326 19.91 -27.73 0.79
CA ASP A 326 20.51 -26.60 1.50
C ASP A 326 19.44 -25.79 2.25
N GLY A 327 18.25 -25.65 1.65
CA GLY A 327 17.09 -25.01 2.28
C GLY A 327 16.65 -25.70 3.57
N LEU A 328 16.44 -27.02 3.56
CA LEU A 328 16.02 -27.78 4.74
C LEU A 328 17.06 -27.76 5.86
N GLU A 329 18.35 -27.79 5.54
CA GLU A 329 19.44 -27.68 6.52
C GLU A 329 19.42 -26.30 7.20
N LYS A 330 19.33 -25.22 6.40
CA LYS A 330 19.26 -23.85 6.91
C LYS A 330 17.97 -23.55 7.66
N ILE A 331 16.84 -24.17 7.33
CA ILE A 331 15.59 -24.06 8.10
C ILE A 331 15.77 -24.56 9.53
N LYS A 332 16.55 -25.64 9.71
CA LYS A 332 16.86 -26.21 11.03
C LYS A 332 17.85 -25.34 11.80
N GLU A 333 18.90 -24.87 11.14
CA GLU A 333 19.97 -24.07 11.74
C GLU A 333 19.50 -22.65 12.11
N LEU A 334 18.96 -21.92 11.13
CA LEU A 334 18.70 -20.48 11.23
C LEU A 334 17.34 -20.16 11.85
N ARG A 335 16.46 -21.16 11.95
CA ARG A 335 15.10 -21.08 12.49
C ARG A 335 14.33 -19.83 11.99
N PRO A 336 14.14 -19.68 10.66
CA PRO A 336 13.41 -18.53 10.10
C PRO A 336 11.93 -18.54 10.50
N ASP A 337 11.30 -17.37 10.51
CA ASP A 337 9.87 -17.19 10.76
C ASP A 337 9.03 -17.41 9.49
N VAL A 338 9.55 -16.97 8.34
CA VAL A 338 8.91 -17.13 7.02
C VAL A 338 9.98 -17.53 6.01
N ILE A 339 9.63 -18.40 5.06
CA ILE A 339 10.50 -18.75 3.94
C ILE A 339 9.93 -18.26 2.62
N THR A 340 10.77 -17.77 1.73
CA THR A 340 10.43 -17.66 0.31
C THR A 340 11.02 -18.84 -0.42
N LEU A 341 10.21 -19.53 -1.21
CA LEU A 341 10.56 -20.83 -1.74
C LEU A 341 10.26 -20.89 -3.24
N ASP A 342 11.30 -21.04 -4.04
CA ASP A 342 11.15 -21.34 -5.45
C ASP A 342 10.59 -22.75 -5.66
N ILE A 343 9.79 -22.92 -6.71
CA ILE A 343 9.20 -24.21 -7.04
C ILE A 343 10.22 -25.10 -7.75
N ASN A 344 10.89 -24.56 -8.76
CA ASN A 344 11.70 -25.33 -9.69
C ASN A 344 13.18 -25.19 -9.34
N MET A 345 13.69 -26.11 -8.53
CA MET A 345 15.08 -26.13 -8.12
C MET A 345 15.73 -27.50 -8.42
N PRO A 346 17.04 -27.54 -8.69
CA PRO A 346 17.75 -28.79 -8.89
C PRO A 346 17.83 -29.62 -7.59
N LYS A 347 18.00 -30.94 -7.73
CA LYS A 347 18.07 -31.97 -6.66
C LYS A 347 16.78 -32.18 -5.86
N MET A 348 16.20 -31.12 -5.32
CA MET A 348 14.98 -31.16 -4.52
C MET A 348 14.12 -29.95 -4.85
N SER A 349 12.89 -30.19 -5.28
CA SER A 349 11.95 -29.13 -5.66
C SER A 349 11.43 -28.38 -4.44
N GLY A 350 10.93 -27.16 -4.64
CA GLY A 350 10.28 -26.41 -3.55
C GLY A 350 9.07 -27.16 -2.97
N TYR A 351 8.35 -27.90 -3.80
CA TYR A 351 7.24 -28.73 -3.34
C TYR A 351 7.69 -29.82 -2.37
N ASP A 352 8.84 -30.45 -2.63
CA ASP A 352 9.42 -31.44 -1.72
C ASP A 352 9.88 -30.82 -0.41
N VAL A 353 10.48 -29.63 -0.46
CA VAL A 353 10.84 -28.85 0.75
C VAL A 353 9.60 -28.57 1.59
N LEU A 354 8.51 -28.11 0.96
CA LEU A 354 7.25 -27.80 1.63
C LEU A 354 6.70 -29.02 2.40
N LYS A 355 6.69 -30.20 1.77
CA LYS A 355 6.23 -31.45 2.40
C LYS A 355 7.10 -31.91 3.56
N ASN A 356 8.39 -31.59 3.51
CA ASN A 356 9.38 -31.95 4.50
C ASN A 356 9.63 -30.84 5.53
N LEU A 357 8.80 -29.80 5.56
CA LEU A 357 8.92 -28.75 6.57
C LEU A 357 8.75 -29.32 7.99
N PRO A 358 9.48 -28.75 8.98
CA PRO A 358 9.39 -29.21 10.35
C PRO A 358 7.95 -29.08 10.89
N LYS A 359 7.43 -30.16 11.48
CA LYS A 359 6.06 -30.19 12.06
C LYS A 359 6.00 -29.74 13.51
N ASP A 360 7.15 -29.63 14.16
CA ASP A 360 7.33 -29.22 15.56
C ASP A 360 7.17 -27.71 15.77
N ARG A 361 7.17 -26.91 14.68
CA ARG A 361 6.92 -25.48 14.73
C ARG A 361 6.15 -24.97 13.50
N PRO A 362 5.25 -23.99 13.66
CA PRO A 362 4.60 -23.36 12.52
C PRO A 362 5.62 -22.54 11.72
N LEU A 363 5.75 -22.86 10.43
CA LEU A 363 6.59 -22.14 9.47
C LEU A 363 5.77 -21.92 8.20
N GLN A 364 5.68 -20.66 7.76
CA GLN A 364 4.92 -20.31 6.56
C GLN A 364 5.86 -20.17 5.36
N ALA A 365 5.44 -20.77 4.24
CA ALA A 365 6.15 -20.71 2.97
C ALA A 365 5.38 -19.85 1.96
N ILE A 366 6.08 -18.88 1.36
CA ILE A 366 5.56 -18.10 0.22
C ILE A 366 6.24 -18.63 -1.03
N MET A 367 5.46 -19.26 -1.91
CA MET A 367 5.99 -19.84 -3.15
C MET A 367 6.34 -18.73 -4.13
N ILE A 368 7.49 -18.79 -4.81
CA ILE A 368 7.85 -17.83 -5.85
C ILE A 368 8.03 -18.59 -7.16
N SER A 369 7.30 -18.22 -8.22
CA SER A 369 7.24 -18.98 -9.48
C SER A 369 7.40 -18.11 -10.72
N SER A 370 8.03 -18.64 -11.77
CA SER A 370 8.21 -18.04 -13.10
C SER A 370 6.92 -17.76 -13.88
N VAL A 371 5.77 -18.28 -13.44
CA VAL A 371 4.46 -18.11 -14.10
C VAL A 371 4.43 -18.76 -15.48
N SER A 372 4.72 -20.06 -15.50
CA SER A 372 4.42 -20.93 -16.64
C SER A 372 3.12 -21.73 -16.37
N LYS A 373 2.47 -22.22 -17.44
CA LYS A 373 1.29 -23.09 -17.28
C LYS A 373 1.61 -24.37 -16.50
N SER A 374 2.80 -24.95 -16.72
CA SER A 374 3.26 -26.15 -15.99
C SER A 374 3.48 -25.89 -14.49
N ASP A 375 3.79 -24.65 -14.09
CA ASP A 375 3.96 -24.31 -12.68
C ASP A 375 2.62 -24.17 -11.95
N GLY A 376 1.52 -23.94 -12.67
CA GLY A 376 0.21 -23.65 -12.07
C GLY A 376 -0.32 -24.79 -11.21
N ASP A 377 -0.29 -26.02 -11.73
CA ASP A 377 -0.75 -27.20 -10.99
C ASP A 377 0.09 -27.45 -9.74
N ILE A 378 1.40 -27.19 -9.82
CA ILE A 378 2.33 -27.35 -8.69
C ILE A 378 2.04 -26.27 -7.63
N VAL A 379 1.80 -25.01 -8.02
CA VAL A 379 1.39 -23.95 -7.09
C VAL A 379 0.14 -24.33 -6.32
N MET A 380 -0.88 -24.88 -7.00
CA MET A 380 -2.12 -25.31 -6.34
C MET A 380 -1.88 -26.42 -5.32
N ARG A 381 -1.07 -27.43 -5.67
CA ARG A 381 -0.66 -28.48 -4.73
C ARG A 381 0.12 -27.91 -3.54
N CYS A 382 1.00 -26.94 -3.76
CA CYS A 382 1.72 -26.27 -2.69
C CYS A 382 0.77 -25.58 -1.70
N LEU A 383 -0.25 -24.86 -2.19
CA LEU A 383 -1.23 -24.22 -1.32
C LEU A 383 -2.01 -25.24 -0.48
N GLU A 384 -2.43 -26.36 -1.09
CA GLU A 384 -3.11 -27.47 -0.39
C GLU A 384 -2.22 -28.13 0.67
N ASP A 385 -0.94 -28.36 0.34
CA ASP A 385 0.05 -28.98 1.24
C ASP A 385 0.60 -28.00 2.28
N GLY A 386 0.08 -26.77 2.29
CA GLY A 386 0.18 -25.86 3.42
C GLY A 386 1.02 -24.62 3.20
N ALA A 387 1.43 -24.33 1.96
CA ALA A 387 2.00 -23.03 1.62
C ALA A 387 1.01 -21.90 1.96
N PHE A 388 1.54 -20.76 2.38
CA PHE A 388 0.75 -19.63 2.81
C PHE A 388 0.09 -18.93 1.63
N ASP A 389 0.90 -18.62 0.62
CA ASP A 389 0.50 -17.91 -0.58
C ASP A 389 1.63 -18.03 -1.63
N TYR A 390 1.48 -17.41 -2.80
CA TYR A 390 2.48 -17.43 -3.87
C TYR A 390 2.72 -16.04 -4.49
N LEU A 391 3.84 -15.88 -5.20
CA LEU A 391 4.21 -14.69 -5.96
C LEU A 391 4.79 -15.04 -7.31
N LYS A 392 4.51 -14.20 -8.30
CA LYS A 392 5.22 -14.22 -9.59
C LYS A 392 6.65 -13.73 -9.39
N LYS A 393 7.65 -14.46 -9.92
CA LYS A 393 9.03 -14.00 -10.03
C LYS A 393 9.03 -12.66 -10.78
N PRO A 394 9.70 -11.63 -10.24
CA PRO A 394 9.71 -10.30 -10.84
C PRO A 394 10.48 -10.28 -12.16
N SER A 395 10.01 -9.49 -13.13
CA SER A 395 10.87 -8.95 -14.19
C SER A 395 11.61 -7.71 -13.67
N PHE A 396 12.69 -7.31 -14.35
CA PHE A 396 13.46 -6.11 -13.96
C PHE A 396 12.62 -4.82 -13.94
N ASP A 397 11.56 -4.75 -14.73
CA ASP A 397 10.71 -3.56 -14.85
C ASP A 397 9.71 -3.40 -13.68
N ASP A 398 9.45 -4.47 -12.91
CA ASP A 398 8.36 -4.53 -11.92
C ASP A 398 8.85 -4.64 -10.45
N ILE A 399 10.11 -4.31 -10.17
CA ILE A 399 10.75 -4.52 -8.84
C ILE A 399 9.99 -3.82 -7.71
N PHE A 400 9.47 -2.61 -7.91
CA PHE A 400 8.72 -1.90 -6.87
C PHE A 400 7.39 -2.58 -6.54
N LYS A 401 6.68 -3.07 -7.56
CA LYS A 401 5.41 -3.80 -7.41
C LYS A 401 5.65 -5.13 -6.72
N PHE A 402 6.70 -5.85 -7.10
CA PHE A 402 7.10 -7.09 -6.46
C PHE A 402 7.54 -6.88 -5.01
N LYS A 403 8.36 -5.85 -4.71
CA LYS A 403 8.76 -5.51 -3.34
C LYS A 403 7.52 -5.31 -2.46
N LYS A 404 6.58 -4.48 -2.90
CA LYS A 404 5.34 -4.24 -2.16
C LYS A 404 4.57 -5.53 -1.89
N ALA A 405 4.33 -6.34 -2.92
CA ALA A 405 3.60 -7.60 -2.79
C ALA A 405 4.33 -8.64 -1.89
N LEU A 406 5.66 -8.67 -1.95
CA LEU A 406 6.50 -9.54 -1.13
C LEU A 406 6.41 -9.18 0.36
N LEU A 407 6.60 -7.90 0.69
CA LEU A 407 6.53 -7.42 2.07
C LEU A 407 5.14 -7.65 2.68
N GLU A 408 4.09 -7.34 1.91
CA GLU A 408 2.70 -7.59 2.30
C GLU A 408 2.47 -9.06 2.62
N LYS A 409 2.89 -9.99 1.76
CA LYS A 409 2.71 -11.42 2.00
C LYS A 409 3.53 -11.95 3.16
N ILE A 410 4.75 -11.45 3.39
CA ILE A 410 5.56 -11.85 4.54
C ILE A 410 4.91 -11.40 5.84
N ASP A 411 4.40 -10.17 5.91
CA ASP A 411 3.71 -9.70 7.10
C ASP A 411 2.45 -10.51 7.40
N LEU A 412 1.68 -10.84 6.37
CA LEU A 412 0.50 -11.69 6.52
C LEU A 412 0.87 -13.10 6.96
N ALA A 413 1.87 -13.71 6.30
CA ALA A 413 2.37 -15.04 6.64
C ALA A 413 2.79 -15.08 8.11
N TYR A 414 3.61 -14.12 8.52
CA TYR A 414 4.09 -13.98 9.89
C TYR A 414 2.94 -13.84 10.91
N ASN A 415 1.96 -12.99 10.63
CA ASN A 415 0.83 -12.77 11.54
C ASN A 415 -0.14 -13.98 11.58
N SER A 416 -0.20 -14.79 10.51
CA SER A 416 -1.05 -16.00 10.46
C SER A 416 -0.54 -17.13 11.35
N ILE A 417 0.76 -17.15 11.67
CA ILE A 417 1.42 -18.16 12.52
C ILE A 417 0.80 -18.24 13.93
N VAL A 418 0.10 -17.19 14.36
CA VAL A 418 -0.49 -17.07 15.70
C VAL A 418 -1.91 -17.68 15.79
N LYS A 419 -2.58 -18.03 14.68
CA LYS A 419 -4.04 -18.28 14.70
C LYS A 419 -4.54 -19.64 14.15
N SER A 420 -3.70 -20.54 13.66
CA SER A 420 -4.21 -21.73 12.93
C SER A 420 -4.22 -23.04 13.74
N LYS A 421 -5.41 -23.51 14.14
CA LYS A 421 -5.74 -24.95 14.18
C LYS A 421 -6.30 -25.32 12.80
N ARG A 422 -5.48 -25.89 11.90
CA ARG A 422 -5.96 -26.48 10.64
C ARG A 422 -6.78 -27.74 10.95
N GLN A 423 -8.07 -27.76 10.64
CA GLN A 423 -8.82 -28.99 10.51
C GLN A 423 -8.62 -29.54 9.09
N LYS A 424 -8.19 -30.80 8.98
CA LYS A 424 -8.15 -31.52 7.71
C LYS A 424 -9.54 -32.04 7.38
N LEU A 425 -10.19 -31.49 6.36
CA LEU A 425 -11.25 -32.19 5.65
C LEU A 425 -10.60 -33.11 4.61
N THR A 426 -10.88 -34.40 4.71
CA THR A 426 -10.22 -35.46 3.92
C THR A 426 -11.14 -36.11 2.88
N SER A 427 -12.42 -35.72 2.82
CA SER A 427 -13.38 -36.26 1.84
C SER A 427 -14.56 -35.30 1.62
N TRP A 428 -15.22 -35.42 0.47
CA TRP A 428 -16.51 -34.76 0.19
C TRP A 428 -17.58 -35.30 1.16
N VAL A 429 -18.22 -34.42 1.93
CA VAL A 429 -19.17 -34.79 3.00
C VAL A 429 -20.62 -34.53 2.58
N GLY A 430 -20.85 -34.07 1.34
CA GLY A 430 -22.15 -33.57 0.88
C GLY A 430 -23.32 -34.53 1.10
N ALA A 431 -24.09 -34.31 2.15
CA ALA A 431 -25.23 -35.13 2.52
C ALA A 431 -26.40 -34.24 2.93
N ASN A 432 -27.07 -33.62 1.95
CA ASN A 432 -28.45 -33.11 2.09
C ASN A 432 -29.04 -32.87 0.69
N ASN A 433 -30.26 -33.37 0.47
CA ASN A 433 -31.06 -33.06 -0.73
C ASN A 433 -31.78 -31.73 -0.52
N PHE A 434 -31.45 -30.72 -1.32
CA PHE A 434 -32.12 -29.42 -1.35
C PHE A 434 -32.88 -29.27 -2.67
N ASP A 435 -34.08 -28.68 -2.65
CA ASP A 435 -34.83 -28.30 -3.87
C ASP A 435 -34.39 -26.90 -4.31
N PHE A 436 -33.70 -26.82 -5.45
CA PHE A 436 -33.27 -25.58 -6.09
C PHE A 436 -34.16 -25.24 -7.30
N SER A 437 -35.41 -24.84 -7.04
CA SER A 437 -36.30 -24.33 -8.09
C SER A 437 -36.40 -22.80 -8.07
N GLY A 438 -35.93 -22.16 -9.16
CA GLY A 438 -36.04 -20.73 -9.42
C GLY A 438 -34.73 -20.08 -9.89
N SER A 439 -34.82 -18.84 -10.36
CA SER A 439 -33.67 -18.07 -10.87
C SER A 439 -32.77 -17.56 -9.74
N GLN A 440 -31.84 -18.39 -9.29
CA GLN A 440 -30.91 -18.08 -8.21
C GLN A 440 -29.45 -18.12 -8.66
N LEU A 441 -28.60 -17.34 -8.00
CA LEU A 441 -27.15 -17.30 -8.23
C LEU A 441 -26.42 -17.25 -6.90
N ILE A 442 -25.30 -17.95 -6.82
CA ILE A 442 -24.36 -17.82 -5.71
C ILE A 442 -23.14 -17.07 -6.22
N THR A 443 -22.64 -16.11 -5.44
CA THR A 443 -21.41 -15.40 -5.78
C THR A 443 -20.44 -15.37 -4.60
N ILE A 444 -19.15 -15.61 -4.86
CA ILE A 444 -18.13 -15.74 -3.83
C ILE A 444 -16.91 -14.89 -4.20
N GLY A 445 -16.44 -14.08 -3.26
CA GLY A 445 -15.21 -13.29 -3.39
C GLY A 445 -14.16 -13.70 -2.37
N ALA A 446 -12.91 -13.88 -2.81
CA ALA A 446 -11.80 -14.25 -1.92
C ALA A 446 -10.43 -13.75 -2.43
N SER A 447 -9.42 -13.76 -1.54
CA SER A 447 -8.05 -13.37 -1.87
C SER A 447 -7.04 -14.28 -1.13
N THR A 448 -6.10 -13.76 -0.34
CA THR A 448 -5.14 -14.59 0.42
C THR A 448 -5.85 -15.56 1.37
N GLY A 449 -5.50 -16.85 1.27
CA GLY A 449 -6.19 -17.97 1.93
C GLY A 449 -7.47 -18.44 1.22
N GLY A 450 -7.91 -17.73 0.19
CA GLY A 450 -9.17 -17.95 -0.50
C GLY A 450 -9.23 -19.25 -1.30
N THR A 451 -8.11 -19.70 -1.88
CA THR A 451 -8.06 -20.98 -2.61
C THR A 451 -8.48 -22.17 -1.75
N GLU A 452 -7.98 -22.23 -0.52
CA GLU A 452 -8.32 -23.27 0.44
C GLU A 452 -9.75 -23.09 1.00
N ALA A 453 -10.14 -21.84 1.28
CA ALA A 453 -11.48 -21.54 1.78
C ALA A 453 -12.58 -21.91 0.75
N ILE A 454 -12.36 -21.57 -0.52
CA ILE A 454 -13.25 -21.94 -1.62
C ILE A 454 -13.29 -23.45 -1.79
N LYS A 455 -12.13 -24.14 -1.76
CA LYS A 455 -12.08 -25.61 -1.84
C LYS A 455 -12.91 -26.26 -0.73
N GLN A 456 -12.71 -25.85 0.53
CA GLN A 456 -13.47 -26.38 1.67
C GLN A 456 -14.98 -26.17 1.49
N LEU A 457 -15.37 -24.99 1.02
CA LEU A 457 -16.75 -24.61 0.80
C LEU A 457 -17.38 -25.49 -0.29
N LEU A 458 -16.73 -25.65 -1.45
CA LEU A 458 -17.19 -26.46 -2.58
C LEU A 458 -17.16 -27.97 -2.32
N MET A 459 -16.18 -28.48 -1.56
CA MET A 459 -16.16 -29.88 -1.13
C MET A 459 -17.34 -30.27 -0.22
N SER A 460 -18.09 -29.28 0.27
CA SER A 460 -19.29 -29.49 1.07
C SER A 460 -20.58 -29.25 0.27
N PHE A 461 -20.49 -28.90 -1.02
CA PHE A 461 -21.66 -28.68 -1.87
C PHE A 461 -22.34 -30.02 -2.26
N PRO A 462 -23.68 -30.07 -2.35
CA PRO A 462 -24.41 -31.16 -2.97
C PRO A 462 -24.12 -31.26 -4.48
N LYS A 463 -24.59 -32.34 -5.13
CA LYS A 463 -24.46 -32.51 -6.59
C LYS A 463 -25.29 -31.51 -7.38
N GLU A 464 -26.44 -31.12 -6.84
CA GLU A 464 -27.32 -30.14 -7.44
C GLU A 464 -27.23 -28.82 -6.69
N PHE A 465 -27.05 -27.70 -7.37
CA PHE A 465 -26.98 -26.37 -6.77
C PHE A 465 -27.16 -25.27 -7.85
N PRO A 466 -27.58 -24.04 -7.47
CA PRO A 466 -27.65 -22.92 -8.40
C PRO A 466 -26.26 -22.55 -8.95
N PRO A 467 -26.15 -21.89 -10.11
CA PRO A 467 -24.86 -21.46 -10.65
C PRO A 467 -24.03 -20.66 -9.64
N VAL A 468 -22.73 -20.94 -9.57
CA VAL A 468 -21.79 -20.27 -8.65
C VAL A 468 -20.77 -19.46 -9.44
N LEU A 469 -20.62 -18.19 -9.12
CA LEU A 469 -19.66 -17.28 -9.73
C LEU A 469 -18.60 -16.90 -8.69
N ILE A 470 -17.33 -17.15 -8.97
CA ILE A 470 -16.26 -16.94 -8.00
C ILE A 470 -15.22 -15.98 -8.55
N VAL A 471 -14.92 -14.92 -7.80
CA VAL A 471 -13.73 -14.10 -8.00
C VAL A 471 -12.72 -14.40 -6.91
N GLN A 472 -11.64 -15.06 -7.30
CA GLN A 472 -10.43 -15.20 -6.50
C GLN A 472 -9.39 -14.23 -7.04
N HIS A 473 -8.73 -13.45 -6.19
CA HIS A 473 -7.57 -12.67 -6.62
C HIS A 473 -6.42 -13.60 -7.00
N ILE A 474 -6.26 -13.83 -8.30
CA ILE A 474 -5.31 -14.77 -8.89
C ILE A 474 -4.76 -14.19 -10.21
N PRO A 475 -3.45 -14.32 -10.51
CA PRO A 475 -2.89 -13.98 -11.80
C PRO A 475 -3.46 -14.82 -12.95
N PRO A 476 -3.42 -14.30 -14.20
CA PRO A 476 -4.00 -14.95 -15.38
C PRO A 476 -3.62 -16.42 -15.60
N VAL A 477 -2.39 -16.80 -15.27
CA VAL A 477 -1.88 -18.15 -15.57
C VAL A 477 -2.35 -19.19 -14.55
N PHE A 478 -2.85 -18.76 -13.39
CA PHE A 478 -3.20 -19.66 -12.28
C PHE A 478 -4.70 -19.87 -12.11
N SER A 479 -5.56 -19.01 -12.69
CA SER A 479 -7.01 -19.19 -12.63
C SER A 479 -7.46 -20.49 -13.30
N THR A 480 -6.90 -20.83 -14.47
CA THR A 480 -7.20 -22.10 -15.15
C THR A 480 -6.79 -23.32 -14.31
N ALA A 481 -5.58 -23.30 -13.73
CA ALA A 481 -5.09 -24.39 -12.89
C ALA A 481 -5.96 -24.55 -11.63
N PHE A 482 -6.42 -23.44 -11.04
CA PHE A 482 -7.33 -23.47 -9.90
C PHE A 482 -8.68 -24.09 -10.25
N ALA A 483 -9.28 -23.68 -11.38
CA ALA A 483 -10.53 -24.24 -11.85
C ALA A 483 -10.43 -25.75 -12.14
N ASN A 484 -9.42 -26.16 -12.91
CA ASN A 484 -9.15 -27.57 -13.21
C ASN A 484 -8.98 -28.41 -11.94
N ARG A 485 -8.23 -27.89 -10.96
CA ARG A 485 -8.00 -28.59 -9.71
C ARG A 485 -9.27 -28.78 -8.89
N LEU A 486 -10.11 -27.75 -8.79
CA LEU A 486 -11.42 -27.87 -8.15
C LEU A 486 -12.33 -28.84 -8.89
N ASN A 487 -12.26 -28.87 -10.23
CA ASN A 487 -13.01 -29.81 -11.08
C ASN A 487 -12.62 -31.27 -10.83
N GLU A 488 -11.35 -31.55 -10.55
CA GLU A 488 -10.89 -32.90 -10.16
C GLU A 488 -11.40 -33.33 -8.77
N LEU A 489 -11.62 -32.36 -7.87
CA LEU A 489 -11.98 -32.62 -6.48
C LEU A 489 -13.50 -32.68 -6.24
N CYS A 490 -14.27 -32.02 -7.11
CA CYS A 490 -15.72 -31.89 -6.97
C CYS A 490 -16.46 -32.83 -7.94
N PRO A 491 -17.65 -33.33 -7.58
CA PRO A 491 -18.45 -34.20 -8.45
C PRO A 491 -19.27 -33.45 -9.51
N PHE A 492 -18.92 -32.20 -9.80
CA PHE A 492 -19.64 -31.26 -10.68
C PHE A 492 -18.66 -30.36 -11.41
N ASP A 493 -19.14 -29.67 -12.45
CA ASP A 493 -18.28 -28.87 -13.32
C ASP A 493 -17.76 -27.61 -12.61
N VAL A 494 -16.43 -27.46 -12.60
CA VAL A 494 -15.74 -26.24 -12.22
C VAL A 494 -14.89 -25.77 -13.38
N VAL A 495 -15.22 -24.60 -13.94
CA VAL A 495 -14.61 -24.09 -15.16
C VAL A 495 -14.05 -22.68 -14.96
N GLU A 496 -12.99 -22.36 -15.68
CA GLU A 496 -12.60 -20.96 -15.86
C GLU A 496 -13.60 -20.30 -16.82
N ALA A 497 -14.14 -19.14 -16.42
CA ALA A 497 -15.22 -18.51 -17.14
C ALA A 497 -14.77 -18.02 -18.54
N THR A 498 -15.62 -18.23 -19.54
CA THR A 498 -15.39 -17.84 -20.95
C THR A 498 -16.43 -16.81 -21.40
N ASP A 499 -16.01 -15.83 -22.20
CA ASP A 499 -16.91 -14.76 -22.63
C ASP A 499 -18.07 -15.32 -23.48
N GLY A 500 -19.29 -14.95 -23.13
CA GLY A 500 -20.48 -15.38 -23.86
C GLY A 500 -20.88 -16.84 -23.62
N GLU A 501 -20.38 -17.52 -22.59
CA GLU A 501 -20.95 -18.81 -22.19
C GLU A 501 -22.22 -18.65 -21.36
N GLU A 502 -23.12 -19.63 -21.45
CA GLU A 502 -24.35 -19.66 -20.66
C GLU A 502 -24.07 -20.06 -19.22
N VAL A 503 -24.67 -19.34 -18.27
CA VAL A 503 -24.59 -19.62 -16.83
C VAL A 503 -25.57 -20.75 -16.48
N LYS A 504 -25.03 -21.92 -16.14
CA LYS A 504 -25.77 -23.17 -15.92
C LYS A 504 -25.80 -23.61 -14.46
N HIS A 505 -26.85 -24.34 -14.10
CA HIS A 505 -26.93 -25.02 -12.81
C HIS A 505 -25.82 -26.07 -12.69
N ASN A 506 -25.45 -26.39 -11.45
CA ASN A 506 -24.43 -27.39 -11.12
C ASN A 506 -23.05 -27.06 -11.73
N THR A 507 -22.80 -25.78 -12.02
CA THR A 507 -21.53 -25.30 -12.57
C THR A 507 -20.98 -24.17 -11.72
N VAL A 508 -19.68 -24.24 -11.44
CA VAL A 508 -18.90 -23.20 -10.77
C VAL A 508 -18.02 -22.51 -11.80
N TYR A 509 -18.12 -21.19 -11.89
CA TYR A 509 -17.35 -20.36 -12.81
C TYR A 509 -16.31 -19.56 -12.04
N ILE A 510 -15.04 -19.80 -12.34
CA ILE A 510 -13.91 -19.06 -11.79
C ILE A 510 -13.56 -17.90 -12.72
N ALA A 511 -13.51 -16.68 -12.20
CA ALA A 511 -13.10 -15.51 -12.98
C ALA A 511 -11.65 -15.67 -13.50
N PRO A 512 -11.41 -15.46 -14.80
CA PRO A 512 -10.06 -15.50 -15.35
C PRO A 512 -9.18 -14.40 -14.78
N GLY A 513 -7.95 -14.74 -14.42
CA GLY A 513 -6.99 -13.79 -13.87
C GLY A 513 -6.70 -12.65 -14.86
N GLY A 514 -6.60 -11.42 -14.37
CA GLY A 514 -6.33 -10.25 -15.21
C GLY A 514 -7.48 -9.79 -16.12
N ILE A 515 -8.69 -10.31 -15.97
CA ILE A 515 -9.90 -9.87 -16.68
C ILE A 515 -11.07 -9.76 -15.67
N HIS A 516 -11.94 -8.76 -15.79
CA HIS A 516 -13.12 -8.66 -14.93
C HIS A 516 -14.23 -9.62 -15.43
N MET A 517 -14.94 -10.26 -14.49
CA MET A 517 -16.08 -11.13 -14.80
C MET A 517 -17.37 -10.46 -14.32
N GLY A 518 -18.37 -10.44 -15.19
CA GLY A 518 -19.75 -10.08 -14.90
C GLY A 518 -20.71 -11.04 -15.59
N VAL A 519 -22.00 -10.76 -15.46
CA VAL A 519 -23.09 -11.51 -16.08
C VAL A 519 -24.05 -10.54 -16.75
N ILE A 520 -24.56 -10.93 -17.91
CA ILE A 520 -25.56 -10.19 -18.68
C ILE A 520 -26.74 -11.09 -19.05
N GLY A 521 -27.91 -10.50 -19.28
CA GLY A 521 -29.12 -11.22 -19.69
C GLY A 521 -30.33 -10.98 -18.80
N LYS A 522 -31.48 -11.54 -19.19
CA LYS A 522 -32.76 -11.41 -18.46
C LYS A 522 -33.43 -12.75 -18.16
N SER A 523 -33.59 -13.61 -19.15
CA SER A 523 -34.10 -14.99 -18.98
C SER A 523 -32.96 -16.00 -19.07
N LYS A 524 -32.09 -15.78 -20.05
CA LYS A 524 -30.85 -16.51 -20.27
C LYS A 524 -29.68 -15.65 -19.82
N LEU A 525 -28.94 -16.11 -18.81
CA LEU A 525 -27.77 -15.41 -18.28
C LEU A 525 -26.51 -15.90 -19.00
N MET A 526 -25.63 -14.96 -19.34
CA MET A 526 -24.38 -15.21 -20.04
C MET A 526 -23.23 -14.56 -19.29
N ILE A 527 -22.08 -15.23 -19.21
CA ILE A 527 -20.84 -14.63 -18.72
C ILE A 527 -20.44 -13.48 -19.64
N LYS A 528 -20.05 -12.36 -19.03
CA LYS A 528 -19.41 -11.24 -19.71
C LYS A 528 -18.03 -11.01 -19.13
N LEU A 529 -17.01 -11.16 -19.95
CA LEU A 529 -15.64 -10.82 -19.62
C LEU A 529 -15.31 -9.41 -20.11
N ASP A 530 -14.67 -8.63 -19.25
CA ASP A 530 -14.32 -7.23 -19.50
C ASP A 530 -12.83 -7.00 -19.22
N SER A 531 -12.07 -6.84 -20.30
CA SER A 531 -10.64 -6.52 -20.28
C SER A 531 -10.36 -5.02 -20.40
N GLU A 532 -11.37 -4.23 -20.76
CA GLU A 532 -11.24 -2.80 -21.05
C GLU A 532 -11.34 -1.96 -19.77
N THR A 533 -12.21 -2.37 -18.84
CA THR A 533 -12.31 -1.70 -17.54
C THR A 533 -10.96 -1.76 -16.81
N PRO A 534 -10.41 -0.59 -16.43
CA PRO A 534 -9.19 -0.52 -15.63
C PRO A 534 -9.35 -1.21 -14.27
N ILE A 535 -8.23 -1.40 -13.58
CA ILE A 535 -8.19 -1.98 -12.23
C ILE A 535 -9.30 -1.41 -11.33
N TYR A 536 -10.18 -2.28 -10.86
CA TYR A 536 -11.33 -1.95 -10.01
C TYR A 536 -11.02 -2.35 -8.57
N SER A 537 -11.24 -1.45 -7.60
CA SER A 537 -10.88 -1.69 -6.18
C SER A 537 -9.47 -2.27 -5.95
N GLY A 538 -8.52 -1.91 -6.82
CA GLY A 538 -7.12 -2.34 -6.74
C GLY A 538 -6.80 -3.70 -7.38
N HIS A 539 -7.78 -4.41 -7.93
CA HIS A 539 -7.60 -5.77 -8.48
C HIS A 539 -8.21 -5.95 -9.87
N ARG A 540 -7.76 -6.99 -10.56
CA ARG A 540 -8.34 -7.52 -11.81
C ARG A 540 -8.00 -9.01 -11.91
N PRO A 541 -8.95 -9.93 -11.72
CA PRO A 541 -10.39 -9.73 -11.47
C PRO A 541 -10.65 -9.03 -10.13
N SER A 542 -11.78 -8.31 -10.03
CA SER A 542 -12.22 -7.61 -8.82
C SER A 542 -13.55 -8.16 -8.35
N VAL A 543 -13.68 -8.33 -7.03
CA VAL A 543 -14.90 -8.82 -6.40
C VAL A 543 -16.00 -7.75 -6.44
N ASP A 544 -15.67 -6.48 -6.17
CA ASP A 544 -16.64 -5.38 -6.24
C ASP A 544 -17.26 -5.29 -7.64
N TYR A 545 -16.46 -5.46 -8.70
CA TYR A 545 -16.97 -5.43 -10.08
C TYR A 545 -18.06 -6.48 -10.32
N LEU A 546 -17.80 -7.75 -9.94
CA LEU A 546 -18.78 -8.83 -10.09
C LEU A 546 -20.02 -8.56 -9.24
N PHE A 547 -19.84 -8.19 -7.98
CA PHE A 547 -20.95 -8.00 -7.05
C PHE A 547 -21.84 -6.81 -7.46
N GLU A 548 -21.26 -5.70 -7.89
CA GLU A 548 -22.01 -4.54 -8.39
C GLU A 548 -22.71 -4.83 -9.72
N ASN A 549 -22.09 -5.60 -10.61
CA ASN A 549 -22.76 -6.08 -11.83
C ASN A 549 -23.96 -6.98 -11.49
N LEU A 550 -23.80 -7.93 -10.55
CA LEU A 550 -24.89 -8.80 -10.12
C LEU A 550 -26.02 -8.04 -9.41
N ALA A 551 -25.70 -6.97 -8.69
CA ALA A 551 -26.70 -6.11 -8.07
C ALA A 551 -27.63 -5.44 -9.11
N GLN A 552 -27.21 -5.32 -10.37
CA GLN A 552 -28.02 -4.75 -11.44
C GLN A 552 -28.95 -5.79 -12.12
N LEU A 553 -28.78 -7.08 -11.85
CA LEU A 553 -29.61 -8.13 -12.43
C LEU A 553 -31.01 -8.13 -11.81
N LYS A 554 -32.02 -7.81 -12.63
CA LYS A 554 -33.43 -7.87 -12.22
C LYS A 554 -33.97 -9.30 -12.39
N GLY A 555 -34.85 -9.72 -11.48
CA GLY A 555 -35.56 -10.99 -11.56
C GLY A 555 -34.77 -12.23 -11.11
N HIS A 556 -33.55 -12.05 -10.59
CA HIS A 556 -32.72 -13.13 -10.06
C HIS A 556 -32.42 -12.88 -8.59
N ARG A 557 -32.44 -13.94 -7.78
CA ARG A 557 -32.02 -13.86 -6.37
C ARG A 557 -30.55 -14.23 -6.27
N VAL A 558 -29.75 -13.34 -5.70
CA VAL A 558 -28.33 -13.59 -5.46
C VAL A 558 -28.15 -13.94 -3.97
N THR A 559 -27.24 -14.86 -3.68
CA THR A 559 -26.67 -15.05 -2.33
C THR A 559 -25.16 -14.87 -2.46
N ALA A 560 -24.58 -14.02 -1.62
CA ALA A 560 -23.18 -13.62 -1.76
C ALA A 560 -22.37 -13.93 -0.50
N ALA A 561 -21.15 -14.42 -0.66
CA ALA A 561 -20.20 -14.63 0.41
C ALA A 561 -18.87 -13.92 0.13
N LEU A 562 -18.35 -13.20 1.13
CA LEU A 562 -17.02 -12.61 1.09
C LEU A 562 -16.11 -13.32 2.10
N LEU A 563 -15.10 -14.02 1.58
CA LEU A 563 -14.21 -14.88 2.35
C LEU A 563 -12.90 -14.17 2.69
N THR A 564 -12.01 -14.91 3.37
CA THR A 564 -10.66 -14.50 3.73
C THR A 564 -9.94 -13.80 2.57
N GLY A 565 -9.23 -12.74 2.93
CA GLY A 565 -8.53 -11.93 1.95
C GLY A 565 -8.05 -10.62 2.51
N MET A 566 -7.01 -10.07 1.91
CA MET A 566 -6.48 -8.75 2.24
C MET A 566 -7.24 -7.65 1.49
N GLY A 567 -7.32 -6.47 2.10
CA GLY A 567 -7.85 -5.27 1.46
C GLY A 567 -9.32 -5.07 1.74
N ALA A 568 -10.01 -4.41 0.82
CA ALA A 568 -11.41 -4.04 0.95
C ALA A 568 -12.25 -4.36 -0.31
N ASP A 569 -11.66 -5.03 -1.30
CA ASP A 569 -12.38 -5.42 -2.51
C ASP A 569 -13.51 -6.39 -2.15
N GLY A 570 -14.65 -6.26 -2.81
CA GLY A 570 -15.89 -6.96 -2.53
C GLY A 570 -16.74 -6.33 -1.43
N ALA A 571 -16.18 -5.46 -0.57
CA ALA A 571 -16.94 -4.87 0.52
C ALA A 571 -18.02 -3.89 0.05
N LYS A 572 -17.76 -3.12 -1.01
CA LYS A 572 -18.73 -2.15 -1.56
C LYS A 572 -19.77 -2.84 -2.42
N GLY A 573 -19.36 -3.79 -3.25
CA GLY A 573 -20.26 -4.59 -4.05
C GLY A 573 -21.16 -5.46 -3.17
N LEU A 574 -20.65 -5.98 -2.05
CA LEU A 574 -21.47 -6.72 -1.09
C LEU A 574 -22.51 -5.81 -0.43
N LEU A 575 -22.15 -4.56 -0.13
CA LEU A 575 -23.10 -3.56 0.36
C LEU A 575 -24.18 -3.28 -0.69
N LYS A 576 -23.78 -3.10 -1.96
CA LYS A 576 -24.71 -2.87 -3.07
C LYS A 576 -25.69 -4.02 -3.28
N LEU A 577 -25.23 -5.26 -3.12
CA LEU A 577 -26.09 -6.44 -3.13
C LEU A 577 -27.06 -6.40 -1.95
N LYS A 578 -26.58 -6.13 -0.73
CA LYS A 578 -27.42 -6.06 0.48
C LYS A 578 -28.49 -4.96 0.38
N GLU A 579 -28.17 -3.81 -0.21
CA GLU A 579 -29.13 -2.74 -0.49
C GLU A 579 -30.27 -3.18 -1.43
N ASN A 580 -30.05 -4.22 -2.23
CA ASN A 580 -31.04 -4.84 -3.10
C ASN A 580 -31.64 -6.12 -2.48
N ASP A 581 -31.75 -6.18 -1.15
CA ASP A 581 -32.31 -7.29 -0.38
C ASP A 581 -31.62 -8.66 -0.59
N THR A 582 -30.38 -8.65 -1.08
CA THR A 582 -29.56 -9.87 -1.18
C THR A 582 -29.06 -10.28 0.19
N PHE A 583 -29.11 -11.59 0.48
CA PHE A 583 -28.51 -12.13 1.69
C PHE A 583 -27.00 -12.25 1.51
N THR A 584 -26.25 -11.54 2.36
CA THR A 584 -24.80 -11.44 2.28
C THR A 584 -24.12 -12.04 3.50
N ILE A 585 -23.07 -12.83 3.28
CA ILE A 585 -22.34 -13.57 4.30
C ILE A 585 -20.89 -13.10 4.29
N THR A 586 -20.28 -12.95 5.47
CA THR A 586 -18.84 -12.73 5.62
C THR A 586 -18.21 -13.87 6.42
N GLN A 587 -16.99 -14.27 6.06
CA GLN A 587 -16.21 -15.17 6.90
C GLN A 587 -15.76 -14.46 8.18
N ASP A 588 -15.85 -15.13 9.33
CA ASP A 588 -15.44 -14.58 10.61
C ASP A 588 -13.92 -14.43 10.78
N GLU A 589 -13.50 -13.73 11.83
CA GLU A 589 -12.08 -13.48 12.10
C GLU A 589 -11.31 -14.75 12.50
N GLU A 590 -11.98 -15.68 13.20
CA GLU A 590 -11.33 -16.88 13.74
C GLU A 590 -10.96 -17.88 12.64
N SER A 591 -11.86 -18.10 11.69
CA SER A 591 -11.62 -19.01 10.56
C SER A 591 -10.88 -18.36 9.40
N SER A 592 -10.78 -17.02 9.34
CA SER A 592 -10.06 -16.31 8.28
C SER A 592 -8.55 -16.39 8.44
N VAL A 593 -7.85 -16.79 7.38
CA VAL A 593 -6.38 -16.67 7.29
C VAL A 593 -5.97 -15.19 7.32
N VAL A 594 -6.71 -14.34 6.60
CA VAL A 594 -6.56 -12.88 6.58
C VAL A 594 -7.94 -12.23 6.68
N TYR A 595 -8.23 -11.62 7.83
CA TYR A 595 -9.50 -10.94 8.10
C TYR A 595 -9.49 -9.47 7.63
N GLY A 596 -9.19 -9.25 6.34
CA GLY A 596 -9.17 -7.91 5.72
C GLY A 596 -10.48 -7.59 5.00
N MET A 597 -10.76 -8.32 3.92
CA MET A 597 -11.97 -8.16 3.09
C MET A 597 -13.25 -8.39 3.91
N PRO A 598 -13.40 -9.47 4.71
CA PRO A 598 -14.60 -9.67 5.51
C PRO A 598 -14.79 -8.59 6.59
N LYS A 599 -13.70 -8.16 7.23
CA LYS A 599 -13.70 -7.06 8.21
C LYS A 599 -14.23 -5.76 7.60
N LYS A 600 -13.75 -5.41 6.40
CA LYS A 600 -14.18 -4.18 5.71
C LYS A 600 -15.64 -4.24 5.32
N ALA A 601 -16.12 -5.39 4.85
CA ALA A 601 -17.55 -5.60 4.60
C ALA A 601 -18.39 -5.47 5.88
N PHE A 602 -17.95 -6.07 6.98
CA PHE A 602 -18.63 -5.97 8.27
C PHE A 602 -18.68 -4.52 8.78
N GLU A 603 -17.55 -3.79 8.74
CA GLU A 603 -17.45 -2.38 9.12
C GLU A 603 -18.35 -1.46 8.27
N LEU A 604 -18.57 -1.79 6.99
CA LEU A 604 -19.47 -1.06 6.09
C LEU A 604 -20.95 -1.42 6.28
N GLY A 605 -21.27 -2.36 7.18
CA GLY A 605 -22.63 -2.88 7.33
C GLY A 605 -23.09 -3.72 6.13
N ALA A 606 -22.17 -4.19 5.28
CA ALA A 606 -22.44 -4.97 4.09
C ALA A 606 -22.80 -6.43 4.38
N SER A 607 -22.50 -6.93 5.59
CA SER A 607 -22.76 -8.31 6.02
C SER A 607 -24.16 -8.43 6.66
N CYS A 608 -24.96 -9.42 6.25
CA CYS A 608 -26.15 -9.83 7.01
C CYS A 608 -25.77 -10.74 8.17
N ILE A 609 -24.78 -11.62 7.96
CA ILE A 609 -24.28 -12.54 8.99
C ILE A 609 -22.78 -12.82 8.79
N SER A 610 -22.05 -12.89 9.88
CA SER A 610 -20.66 -13.35 9.90
C SER A 610 -20.58 -14.75 10.48
N LEU A 611 -19.94 -15.69 9.78
CA LEU A 611 -19.93 -17.11 10.15
C LEU A 611 -18.52 -17.73 10.07
N PRO A 612 -18.24 -18.76 10.89
CA PRO A 612 -17.12 -19.66 10.68
C PRO A 612 -17.17 -20.32 9.30
N LEU A 613 -16.02 -20.55 8.68
CA LEU A 613 -15.90 -21.10 7.32
C LEU A 613 -16.69 -22.41 7.10
N ASP A 614 -16.67 -23.31 8.08
CA ASP A 614 -17.38 -24.60 8.04
C ASP A 614 -18.91 -24.47 8.08
N LYS A 615 -19.43 -23.29 8.43
CA LYS A 615 -20.87 -22.97 8.46
C LYS A 615 -21.35 -22.17 7.25
N ILE A 616 -20.45 -21.62 6.45
CA ILE A 616 -20.83 -20.78 5.30
C ILE A 616 -21.57 -21.60 4.24
N THR A 617 -21.10 -22.79 3.88
CA THR A 617 -21.78 -23.64 2.88
C THR A 617 -23.21 -23.94 3.28
N GLU A 618 -23.42 -24.44 4.50
CA GLU A 618 -24.75 -24.76 5.02
C GLU A 618 -25.69 -23.55 4.96
N GLN A 619 -25.18 -22.37 5.32
CA GLN A 619 -25.96 -21.13 5.28
C GLN A 619 -26.30 -20.69 3.85
N ILE A 620 -25.36 -20.78 2.91
CA ILE A 620 -25.61 -20.48 1.49
C ILE A 620 -26.72 -21.39 0.98
N LEU A 621 -26.57 -22.71 1.16
CA LEU A 621 -27.49 -23.71 0.65
C LEU A 621 -28.88 -23.57 1.28
N THR A 622 -28.97 -23.33 2.58
CA THR A 622 -30.24 -23.07 3.27
C THR A 622 -30.95 -21.83 2.72
N ARG A 623 -30.18 -20.80 2.33
CA ARG A 623 -30.75 -19.55 1.82
C ARG A 623 -31.25 -19.69 0.38
N VAL A 624 -30.56 -20.50 -0.41
CA VAL A 624 -30.90 -20.72 -1.82
C VAL A 624 -31.88 -21.86 -2.04
N ALA A 625 -32.01 -22.80 -1.11
CA ALA A 625 -33.05 -23.81 -1.15
C ALA A 625 -34.44 -23.16 -1.05
N LYS A 626 -35.44 -23.78 -1.69
CA LYS A 626 -36.84 -23.45 -1.40
C LYS A 626 -37.15 -23.77 0.07
N LYS A 627 -37.96 -22.90 0.70
CA LYS A 627 -38.70 -23.28 1.89
C LYS A 627 -39.92 -24.10 1.52
#